data_AF-M6BUT3-F1
#
_entry.id   AF-M6BUT3-F1
#
_cell.length_a   1.000
_cell.length_b   1.000
_cell.length_c   1.000
_cell.angle_alpha   90.00
_cell.angle_beta   90.00
_cell.angle_gamma   90.00
#
_symmetry.space_group_name_H-M   'P 1'
#
loop_
_entity.id
_entity.type
_entity.pdbx_description
1 polymer ?
#
loop_
_entity_poly.entity_id
_entity_poly.type
_entity_poly.pdbx_seq_one_letter_code
_entity_poly.pdbx_strand_id
1 'polypeptide(L)' 'MRPRKVCVCNQVSEEEILTSIRNGNDTLQKLMDDTGAFTGCGTCMNSIRKILARELNVPRI' A
#
# COMPACT_ATOMS: atom_id res chain seq x y z
N MET A 1 -20.95 -1.41 -3.49
CA MET A 1 -20.07 -0.25 -3.20
C MET A 1 -18.70 -0.54 -3.81
N ARG A 2 -18.08 0.40 -4.54
CA ARG A 2 -16.75 0.17 -5.14
C ARG A 2 -15.67 0.41 -4.07
N PRO A 3 -14.68 -0.50 -3.89
CA PRO A 3 -13.62 -0.31 -2.91
C PRO A 3 -12.76 0.91 -3.23
N ARG A 4 -12.31 1.60 -2.18
CA ARG A 4 -11.45 2.80 -2.28
C ARG A 4 -10.12 2.42 -2.92
N LYS A 5 -9.80 3.02 -4.07
CA LYS A 5 -8.52 2.84 -4.75
C LYS A 5 -7.47 3.79 -4.15
N VAL A 6 -6.35 3.22 -3.71
CA VAL A 6 -5.20 3.96 -3.18
C VAL A 6 -4.24 4.29 -4.31
N CYS A 7 -3.96 3.31 -5.18
CA CYS A 7 -3.23 3.52 -6.42
C CYS A 7 -4.24 3.51 -7.57
N VAL A 8 -4.43 4.66 -8.24
CA VAL A 8 -5.32 4.75 -9.39
C VAL A 8 -4.66 4.18 -10.65
N CYS A 9 -3.35 4.40 -10.86
CA CYS A 9 -2.63 3.90 -12.03
C CYS A 9 -2.76 2.38 -12.18
N ASN A 10 -2.51 1.65 -11.10
CA ASN A 10 -2.49 0.19 -11.10
C ASN A 10 -3.75 -0.39 -10.45
N GLN A 11 -4.77 0.44 -10.22
CA GLN A 11 -6.07 0.03 -9.71
C GLN A 11 -6.00 -0.77 -8.39
N VAL A 12 -5.05 -0.44 -7.50
CA VAL A 12 -4.85 -1.12 -6.22
C VAL A 12 -5.72 -0.46 -5.14
N SER A 13 -6.54 -1.26 -4.45
CA SER A 13 -7.37 -0.82 -3.33
C SER A 13 -6.65 -0.84 -1.99
N GLU A 14 -7.23 -0.18 -0.99
CA GLU A 14 -6.75 -0.28 0.39
C GLU A 14 -6.83 -1.72 0.91
N GLU A 15 -7.87 -2.48 0.56
CA GLU A 15 -8.02 -3.87 0.98
C GLU A 15 -6.92 -4.79 0.42
N GLU A 16 -6.55 -4.60 -0.84
CA GLU A 16 -5.42 -5.30 -1.47
C GLU A 16 -4.10 -4.99 -0.75
N ILE A 17 -3.87 -3.72 -0.41
CA ILE A 17 -2.70 -3.30 0.39
C ILE A 17 -2.71 -3.97 1.77
N LEU A 18 -3.83 -3.95 2.48
CA LEU A 18 -3.95 -4.57 3.81
C LEU A 18 -3.71 -6.07 3.75
N THR A 19 -4.22 -6.73 2.72
CA THR A 19 -4.03 -8.17 2.48
C THR A 19 -2.56 -8.48 2.23
N SER A 20 -1.89 -7.69 1.38
CA SER A 20 -0.45 -7.78 1.12
C SER A 20 0.38 -7.67 2.41
N ILE A 21 0.07 -6.68 3.26
CA ILE A 21 0.75 -6.49 4.54
C ILE A 21 0.55 -7.70 5.47
N ARG A 22 -0.69 -8.21 5.57
CA ARG A 22 -1.01 -9.40 6.38
C ARG A 22 -0.30 -10.66 5.89
N ASN A 23 0.02 -10.75 4.59
CA ASN A 23 0.80 -11.82 4.01
C ASN A 23 2.32 -11.71 4.30
N GLY A 24 2.75 -10.68 5.03
CA GLY A 24 4.15 -10.50 5.44
C GLY A 24 4.95 -9.50 4.61
N ASN A 25 4.29 -8.73 3.72
CA ASN A 25 4.93 -7.66 2.96
C ASN A 25 5.07 -6.39 3.83
N ASP A 26 6.02 -6.45 4.75
CA ASP A 26 6.31 -5.47 5.80
C ASP A 26 7.20 -4.29 5.36
N THR A 27 7.50 -4.18 4.06
CA THR A 27 8.27 -3.06 3.51
C THR A 27 7.58 -2.50 2.27
N LEU A 28 7.85 -1.23 1.96
CA LEU A 28 7.32 -0.59 0.76
C LEU A 28 7.72 -1.38 -0.50
N GLN A 29 8.98 -1.85 -0.58
CA GLN A 29 9.45 -2.61 -1.73
C GLN A 29 8.67 -3.93 -1.90
N LYS A 30 8.55 -4.74 -0.84
CA LYS A 30 7.77 -6.00 -0.90
C LYS A 30 6.32 -5.75 -1.32
N LEU A 31 5.70 -4.69 -0.80
CA LEU A 31 4.33 -4.32 -1.15
C LEU A 31 4.21 -3.86 -2.61
N MET A 32 5.21 -3.12 -3.13
CA MET A 32 5.27 -2.74 -4.55
C MET A 32 5.41 -3.96 -5.44
N ASP A 33 6.27 -4.91 -5.07
CA ASP A 33 6.53 -6.13 -5.85
C ASP A 33 5.29 -7.03 -5.90
N ASP A 34 4.53 -7.12 -4.80
CA ASP A 34 3.32 -7.94 -4.68
C ASP A 34 2.08 -7.30 -5.34
N THR A 35 1.84 -6.01 -5.09
CA THR A 35 0.60 -5.33 -5.53
C THR A 35 0.76 -4.50 -6.79
N GLY A 36 2.00 -4.20 -7.18
CA GLY A 36 2.31 -3.20 -8.20
C GLY A 36 2.01 -1.76 -7.77
N ALA A 37 1.52 -1.48 -6.56
CA ALA A 37 1.23 -0.11 -6.15
C ALA A 37 2.50 0.76 -6.22
N PHE A 38 2.35 2.07 -6.49
CA PHE A 38 3.46 3.03 -6.49
C PHE A 38 4.54 2.85 -7.60
N THR A 39 4.37 1.92 -8.55
CA THR A 39 5.30 1.75 -9.70
C THR A 39 4.98 2.66 -10.91
N GLY A 40 3.93 3.49 -10.81
CA GLY A 40 3.50 4.42 -11.87
C GLY A 40 3.82 5.89 -11.55
N CYS A 41 2.79 6.72 -11.37
CA CYS A 41 2.93 8.18 -11.23
C CYS A 41 3.44 8.68 -9.86
N GLY A 42 3.52 7.81 -8.85
CA GLY A 42 4.06 8.15 -7.53
C GLY A 42 3.12 8.89 -6.56
N THR A 43 1.96 9.40 -6.99
CA THR A 43 1.07 10.23 -6.15
C THR A 43 0.52 9.52 -4.90
N CYS A 44 0.44 8.20 -4.94
CA CYS A 44 -0.08 7.37 -3.85
C CYS A 44 0.95 7.05 -2.74
N MET A 45 2.23 7.48 -2.88
CA MET A 45 3.31 7.11 -1.94
C MET A 45 2.97 7.39 -0.48
N ASN A 46 2.53 8.61 -0.19
CA ASN A 46 2.25 9.03 1.18
C ASN A 46 1.08 8.25 1.79
N SER A 47 0.07 7.92 0.98
CA SER A 47 -1.06 7.10 1.42
C SER A 47 -0.63 5.68 1.74
N ILE A 48 0.20 5.06 0.90
CA ILE A 48 0.72 3.70 1.12
C ILE A 48 1.60 3.66 2.36
N ARG A 49 2.53 4.61 2.53
CA ARG A 49 3.39 4.69 3.72
C ARG A 49 2.60 4.86 5.01
N LYS A 50 1.53 5.66 4.99
CA LYS A 50 0.64 5.82 6.16
C LYS A 50 -0.08 4.52 6.51
N ILE A 51 -0.56 3.77 5.51
CA ILE A 51 -1.20 2.47 5.75
C ILE A 51 -0.18 1.48 6.30
N LEU A 52 0.99 1.36 5.66
CA LEU A 52 2.06 0.46 6.10
C LEU A 52 2.50 0.74 7.54
N ALA A 53 2.76 2.01 7.89
CA ALA A 53 3.14 2.40 9.24
C ALA A 53 2.02 2.13 10.28
N ARG A 54 0.76 2.35 9.90
CA ARG A 54 -0.41 2.06 10.75
C ARG A 54 -0.54 0.57 11.04
N GLU A 55 -0.44 -0.28 10.02
CA GLU A 55 -0.64 -1.73 10.17
C GLU A 55 0.55 -2.41 10.86
N LEU A 56 1.78 -1.93 10.65
CA LEU A 56 2.98 -2.47 11.29
C LEU A 56 3.27 -1.85 12.67
N ASN A 57 2.44 -0.90 13.11
CA ASN A 57 2.59 -0.17 14.38
C ASN A 57 4.01 0.42 14.59
N VAL A 58 4.61 0.95 13.51
CA VAL A 58 5.95 1.54 13.55
C VAL A 58 5.85 2.98 14.07
N PRO A 59 6.70 3.42 15.02
CA PRO A 59 6.73 4.80 15.47
C PRO A 59 6.92 5.74 14.27
N ARG A 60 6.06 6.76 14.17
CA ARG A 60 6.17 7.79 13.12
C ARG A 60 7.43 8.62 13.40
N ILE A 61 8.50 8.38 12.65
CA ILE A 61 9.70 9.23 12.64
C ILE A 61 9.39 10.61 12.06
#